data_AF-Q8I9A1-F1
#
_entry.id   AF-Q8I9A1-F1
#
_cell.length_a   1.000
_cell.length_b   1.000
_cell.length_c   1.000
_cell.angle_alpha   90.00
_cell.angle_beta   90.00
_cell.angle_gamma   90.00
#
_symmetry.space_group_name_H-M   'P 1'
#
loop_
_entity.id
_entity.type
_entity.pdbx_description
1 polymer ?
#
loop_
_entity_poly.entity_id
_entity_poly.type
_entity_poly.pdbx_seq_one_letter_code
_entity_poly.pdbx_strand_id
1 'polypeptide(L)'
;PRRQELCLHYLTILNDDDKEEKLREAFIKTAAAETFFAWHYYKSKNSMDIKKLESGTIPEEFLRSMFYTFADYRDILFNTDISAKTPDGHVKKAIDCIVKFFSNNGGKSGSGLSRQQWWDKNGPEIWKGMLCALTHKLNDEENKKKIKETYKDPPHNFASRPQFLRW
;
A
#
# COMPACT_ATOMS: atom_id res chain seq x y z
N PRO A 1 11.18 -12.92 -2.67
CA PRO A 1 9.79 -13.10 -2.19
C PRO A 1 9.20 -11.75 -1.71
N ARG A 2 8.39 -11.07 -2.53
CA ARG A 2 7.91 -9.69 -2.28
C ARG A 2 7.19 -9.54 -0.93
N ARG A 3 6.25 -10.44 -0.62
CA ARG A 3 5.45 -10.37 0.61
C ARG A 3 6.29 -10.45 1.90
N GLN A 4 7.36 -11.24 1.90
CA GLN A 4 8.19 -11.47 3.09
C GLN A 4 8.92 -10.18 3.52
N GLU A 5 9.28 -9.34 2.55
CA GLU A 5 10.00 -8.08 2.73
C GLU A 5 9.08 -6.85 2.63
N LEU A 6 7.75 -7.05 2.72
CA LEU A 6 6.77 -5.96 2.62
C LEU A 6 7.07 -4.91 3.68
N CYS A 7 7.27 -3.65 3.27
CA CYS A 7 7.41 -2.55 4.21
C CYS A 7 6.18 -2.51 5.13
N LEU A 8 6.39 -2.50 6.45
CA LEU A 8 5.33 -2.31 7.46
C LEU A 8 5.73 -1.30 8.53
N HIS A 9 6.91 -0.70 8.40
CA HIS A 9 7.57 0.05 9.45
C HIS A 9 6.68 1.12 10.08
N TYR A 10 6.05 1.98 9.27
CA TYR A 10 5.23 3.07 9.80
C TYR A 10 3.94 2.58 10.47
N LEU A 11 3.43 1.39 10.12
CA LEU A 11 2.29 0.77 10.79
C LEU A 11 2.67 0.18 12.16
N THR A 12 3.92 -0.24 12.33
CA THR A 12 4.40 -0.84 13.59
C THR A 12 4.74 0.18 14.68
N ILE A 13 4.81 1.47 14.35
CA ILE A 13 5.19 2.57 15.27
C ILE A 13 4.00 3.48 15.61
N LEU A 14 2.77 3.05 15.29
CA LEU A 14 1.55 3.75 15.68
C LEU A 14 1.32 3.60 17.18
N ASN A 15 0.96 4.71 17.82
CA ASN A 15 0.59 4.76 19.24
C ASN A 15 -0.92 4.61 19.43
N ASP A 16 -1.32 4.21 20.63
CA ASP A 16 -2.74 3.94 20.96
C ASP A 16 -3.61 5.20 20.89
N ASP A 17 -3.04 6.38 21.12
CA ASP A 17 -3.73 7.69 21.11
C ASP A 17 -3.63 8.42 19.75
N ASP A 18 -3.03 7.78 18.74
CA ASP A 18 -2.85 8.40 17.43
C ASP A 18 -4.19 8.64 16.72
N LYS A 19 -4.29 9.81 16.08
CA LYS A 19 -5.49 10.21 15.32
C LYS A 19 -5.58 9.44 13.99
N GLU A 20 -6.77 9.41 13.40
CA GLU A 20 -7.03 8.81 12.08
C GLU A 20 -6.06 9.24 10.99
N GLU A 21 -5.66 10.52 11.01
CA GLU A 21 -4.67 11.08 10.09
C GLU A 21 -3.33 10.33 10.15
N LYS A 22 -2.86 9.94 11.33
CA LYS A 22 -1.61 9.19 11.47
C LYS A 22 -1.71 7.78 10.91
N LEU A 23 -2.84 7.08 11.10
CA LEU A 23 -3.06 5.78 10.47
C LEU A 23 -3.02 5.91 8.95
N ARG A 24 -3.71 6.92 8.40
CA ARG A 24 -3.73 7.21 6.96
C ARG A 24 -2.30 7.48 6.45
N GLU A 25 -1.58 8.37 7.13
CA GLU A 25 -0.19 8.68 6.78
C GLU A 25 0.72 7.46 6.86
N ALA A 26 0.57 6.61 7.87
CA ALA A 26 1.38 5.40 8.03
C ALA A 26 1.18 4.45 6.85
N PHE A 27 -0.07 4.23 6.42
CA PHE A 27 -0.35 3.45 5.21
C PHE A 27 0.24 4.09 3.94
N ILE A 28 0.07 5.41 3.75
CA ILE A 28 0.62 6.12 2.59
C ILE A 28 2.15 6.01 2.56
N LYS A 29 2.83 6.31 3.68
CA LYS A 29 4.29 6.27 3.80
C LYS A 29 4.83 4.87 3.54
N THR A 30 4.19 3.85 4.12
CA THR A 30 4.59 2.45 3.95
C THR A 30 4.40 2.00 2.49
N ALA A 31 3.25 2.28 1.88
CA ALA A 31 2.97 1.92 0.49
C ALA A 31 3.86 2.67 -0.51
N ALA A 32 4.13 3.95 -0.25
CA ALA A 32 5.06 4.76 -1.02
C ALA A 32 6.50 4.22 -0.94
N ALA A 33 6.99 3.94 0.29
CA ALA A 33 8.32 3.38 0.50
C ALA A 33 8.49 2.02 -0.19
N GLU A 34 7.53 1.12 -0.01
CA GLU A 34 7.49 -0.18 -0.68
C GLU A 34 7.55 -0.02 -2.20
N THR A 35 6.72 0.86 -2.77
CA THR A 35 6.69 1.09 -4.23
C THR A 35 8.01 1.65 -4.74
N PHE A 36 8.62 2.58 -3.99
CA PHE A 36 9.91 3.17 -4.34
C PHE A 36 11.04 2.13 -4.37
N PHE A 37 11.16 1.32 -3.33
CA PHE A 37 12.18 0.27 -3.26
C PHE A 37 11.90 -0.86 -4.24
N ALA A 38 10.65 -1.26 -4.42
CA ALA A 38 10.25 -2.25 -5.41
C ALA A 38 10.60 -1.78 -6.83
N TRP A 39 10.35 -0.51 -7.16
CA TRP A 39 10.76 0.06 -8.45
C TRP A 39 12.27 0.07 -8.61
N HIS A 40 12.99 0.47 -7.56
CA HIS A 40 14.46 0.47 -7.55
C HIS A 40 15.04 -0.92 -7.80
N TYR A 41 14.44 -1.96 -7.21
CA TYR A 41 14.81 -3.34 -7.45
C TYR A 41 14.39 -3.84 -8.84
N TYR A 42 13.18 -3.51 -9.30
CA TYR A 42 12.67 -3.91 -10.61
C TYR A 42 13.55 -3.41 -11.75
N LYS A 43 13.91 -2.12 -11.73
CA LYS A 43 14.70 -1.50 -12.80
C LYS A 43 16.14 -2.00 -12.86
N SER A 44 16.70 -2.56 -11.78
CA SER A 44 18.04 -3.16 -11.82
C SER A 44 18.07 -4.47 -12.62
N LYS A 45 16.90 -5.09 -12.81
CA LYS A 45 16.72 -6.32 -13.59
C LYS A 45 16.06 -6.07 -14.95
N ASN A 46 15.26 -5.02 -15.08
CA ASN A 46 14.47 -4.69 -16.27
C ASN A 46 14.82 -3.29 -16.80
N SER A 47 16.08 -3.07 -17.18
CA SER A 47 16.57 -1.73 -17.57
C SER A 47 15.83 -1.13 -18.77
N MET A 48 15.32 -1.95 -19.71
CA MET A 48 14.55 -1.47 -20.87
C MET A 48 13.20 -0.86 -20.47
N ASP A 49 12.61 -1.30 -19.37
CA ASP A 49 11.30 -0.84 -18.90
C ASP A 49 11.35 0.56 -18.26
N ILE A 50 12.54 1.09 -18.02
CA ILE A 50 12.73 2.49 -17.59
C ILE A 50 12.14 3.43 -18.65
N LYS A 51 12.38 3.16 -19.94
CA LYS A 51 11.86 3.95 -21.06
C LYS A 51 10.33 3.93 -21.14
N LYS A 52 9.69 2.83 -20.73
CA LYS A 52 8.22 2.74 -20.66
C LYS A 52 7.69 3.71 -19.62
N LEU A 53 8.29 3.72 -18.43
CA LEU A 53 7.90 4.65 -17.38
C LEU A 53 8.15 6.11 -17.78
N GLU A 54 9.29 6.39 -18.42
CA GLU A 54 9.64 7.74 -18.92
C GLU A 54 8.67 8.23 -20.01
N SER A 55 8.08 7.33 -20.82
CA SER A 55 7.04 7.66 -21.82
C SER A 55 5.61 7.70 -21.23
N GLY A 56 5.49 7.65 -19.90
CA GLY A 56 4.24 7.78 -19.20
C GLY A 56 3.44 6.49 -19.06
N THR A 57 4.08 5.32 -19.18
CA THR A 57 3.42 4.00 -19.08
C THR A 57 4.08 3.14 -18.01
N ILE A 58 3.31 2.66 -17.02
CA ILE A 58 3.85 1.73 -16.02
C ILE A 58 4.06 0.36 -16.69
N PRO A 59 5.26 -0.26 -16.60
CA PRO A 59 5.48 -1.61 -17.09
C PRO A 59 4.47 -2.59 -16.48
N GLU A 60 3.87 -3.45 -17.30
CA GLU A 60 2.75 -4.32 -16.89
C GLU A 60 3.13 -5.24 -15.71
N GLU A 61 4.32 -5.84 -15.73
CA GLU A 61 4.80 -6.68 -14.63
C GLU A 61 4.94 -5.90 -13.32
N PHE A 62 5.45 -4.67 -13.41
CA PHE A 62 5.57 -3.80 -12.24
C PHE A 62 4.21 -3.34 -11.72
N LEU A 63 3.29 -2.96 -12.62
CA LEU A 63 1.91 -2.60 -12.28
C LEU A 63 1.20 -3.75 -11.56
N ARG A 64 1.38 -4.98 -12.06
CA ARG A 64 0.87 -6.19 -11.41
C ARG A 64 1.45 -6.33 -10.00
N SER A 65 2.76 -6.15 -9.83
CA SER A 65 3.38 -6.14 -8.50
C SER A 65 2.78 -5.08 -7.57
N MET A 66 2.48 -3.87 -8.07
CA MET A 66 1.79 -2.84 -7.29
C MET A 66 0.39 -3.28 -6.86
N PHE A 67 -0.36 -4.00 -7.72
CA PHE A 67 -1.68 -4.52 -7.37
C PHE A 67 -1.61 -5.50 -6.20
N TYR A 68 -0.63 -6.41 -6.23
CA TYR A 68 -0.36 -7.34 -5.13
C TYR A 68 -0.04 -6.61 -3.82
N THR A 69 0.85 -5.62 -3.88
CA THR A 69 1.23 -4.82 -2.70
C THR A 69 0.04 -4.06 -2.12
N PHE A 70 -0.76 -3.40 -2.96
CA PHE A 70 -1.97 -2.70 -2.52
C PHE A 70 -2.97 -3.64 -1.83
N ALA A 71 -3.16 -4.83 -2.41
CA ALA A 71 -4.04 -5.85 -1.86
C ALA A 71 -3.53 -6.43 -0.53
N ASP A 72 -2.23 -6.58 -0.35
CA ASP A 72 -1.68 -7.04 0.94
C ASP A 72 -1.89 -6.00 2.05
N TYR A 73 -1.72 -4.70 1.76
CA TYR A 73 -2.06 -3.64 2.73
C TYR A 73 -3.54 -3.66 3.10
N ARG A 74 -4.42 -3.93 2.12
CA ARG A 74 -5.84 -4.11 2.38
C ARG A 74 -6.07 -5.25 3.37
N ASP A 75 -5.49 -6.40 3.13
CA ASP A 75 -5.70 -7.57 3.99
C ASP A 75 -5.14 -7.38 5.39
N ILE A 76 -4.03 -6.64 5.53
CA ILE A 76 -3.49 -6.21 6.81
C ILE A 76 -4.49 -5.31 7.55
N LEU A 77 -5.11 -4.32 6.89
CA LEU A 77 -6.14 -3.48 7.49
C LEU A 77 -7.32 -4.32 8.00
N PHE A 78 -7.79 -5.28 7.19
CA PHE A 78 -8.94 -6.13 7.55
C PHE A 78 -8.58 -7.30 8.47
N ASN A 79 -7.31 -7.48 8.86
CA ASN A 79 -6.83 -8.65 9.59
C ASN A 79 -7.20 -9.98 8.89
N THR A 80 -7.17 -9.98 7.56
CA THR A 80 -7.39 -11.17 6.72
C THR A 80 -6.08 -11.68 6.10
N ASP A 81 -4.95 -11.03 6.40
CA ASP A 81 -3.64 -11.46 5.94
C ASP A 81 -3.28 -12.86 6.50
N ILE A 82 -2.83 -13.75 5.62
CA ILE A 82 -2.58 -15.18 5.87
C ILE A 82 -1.12 -15.45 6.26
N SER A 83 -0.26 -14.44 6.33
CA SER A 83 1.13 -14.62 6.74
C SER A 83 1.21 -15.10 8.18
N ALA A 84 2.30 -15.81 8.49
CA ALA A 84 2.60 -16.22 9.86
C ALA A 84 2.72 -14.97 10.78
N LYS A 85 1.94 -14.97 11.86
CA LYS A 85 1.94 -13.93 12.90
C LYS A 85 2.81 -14.35 14.07
N THR A 86 4.13 -14.41 13.84
CA THR A 86 5.09 -14.75 14.89
C THR A 86 5.12 -13.67 15.98
N PRO A 87 5.43 -14.01 17.25
CA PRO A 87 5.39 -13.05 18.37
C PRO A 87 6.17 -11.76 18.13
N ASP A 88 7.37 -11.86 17.54
CA ASP A 88 8.23 -10.70 17.25
C ASP A 88 8.10 -10.17 15.81
N GLY A 89 7.25 -10.80 14.99
CA GLY A 89 7.10 -10.50 13.58
C GLY A 89 6.43 -9.16 13.31
N HIS A 90 6.96 -8.42 12.33
CA HIS A 90 6.44 -7.12 11.94
C HIS A 90 4.98 -7.17 11.47
N VAL A 91 4.54 -8.27 10.85
CA VAL A 91 3.14 -8.47 10.42
C VAL A 91 2.21 -8.49 11.63
N LYS A 92 2.55 -9.27 12.67
CA LYS A 92 1.76 -9.32 13.90
C LYS A 92 1.69 -7.93 14.55
N LYS A 93 2.84 -7.26 14.71
CA LYS A 93 2.92 -5.92 15.30
C LYS A 93 2.04 -4.90 14.56
N ALA A 94 2.11 -4.87 13.23
CA ALA A 94 1.28 -3.97 12.42
C ALA A 94 -0.23 -4.27 12.59
N ILE A 95 -0.62 -5.54 12.54
CA ILE A 95 -2.02 -5.96 12.76
C ILE A 95 -2.49 -5.57 14.17
N ASP A 96 -1.67 -5.82 15.20
CA ASP A 96 -2.03 -5.50 16.59
C ASP A 96 -2.22 -3.98 16.78
N CYS A 97 -1.34 -3.15 16.22
CA CYS A 97 -1.50 -1.68 16.21
C CYS A 97 -2.82 -1.26 15.53
N ILE A 98 -3.14 -1.83 14.37
CA ILE A 98 -4.39 -1.54 13.66
C ILE A 98 -5.60 -2.02 14.47
N VAL A 99 -5.55 -3.23 15.04
CA VAL A 99 -6.65 -3.77 15.85
C VAL A 99 -6.93 -2.86 17.04
N LYS A 100 -5.90 -2.45 17.78
CA LYS A 100 -6.03 -1.51 18.89
C LYS A 100 -6.65 -0.18 18.45
N PHE A 101 -6.17 0.38 17.35
CA PHE A 101 -6.70 1.63 16.79
C PHE A 101 -8.23 1.60 16.56
N PHE A 102 -8.77 0.48 16.07
CA PHE A 102 -10.22 0.31 15.87
C PHE A 102 -10.98 -0.17 17.12
N SER A 103 -10.29 -0.68 18.14
CA SER A 103 -10.93 -1.25 19.34
C SER A 103 -11.47 -0.19 20.30
N ASN A 104 -10.83 0.98 20.35
CA ASN A 104 -11.17 2.06 21.28
C ASN A 104 -12.58 2.67 21.09
N ASN A 105 -13.25 2.40 19.95
CA ASN A 105 -14.61 2.88 19.66
C ASN A 105 -15.56 1.77 19.17
N GLY A 106 -15.47 0.57 19.75
CA GLY A 106 -16.40 -0.53 19.41
C GLY A 106 -16.22 -1.04 17.97
N GLY A 107 -14.97 -1.13 17.49
CA GLY A 107 -14.64 -1.57 16.13
C GLY A 107 -14.57 -0.46 15.09
N LYS A 108 -14.64 0.81 15.52
CA LYS A 108 -14.61 2.01 14.66
C LYS A 108 -13.36 2.86 14.89
N SER A 109 -12.98 3.67 13.92
CA SER A 109 -11.95 4.71 14.08
C SER A 109 -12.40 5.79 15.06
N GLY A 110 -11.49 6.69 15.46
CA GLY A 110 -11.82 7.90 16.25
C GLY A 110 -12.85 8.83 15.61
N SER A 111 -13.13 8.68 14.32
CA SER A 111 -14.18 9.40 13.57
C SER A 111 -15.46 8.59 13.38
N GLY A 112 -15.56 7.39 13.98
CA GLY A 112 -16.73 6.53 13.88
C GLY A 112 -16.81 5.70 12.58
N LEU A 113 -15.75 5.64 11.78
CA LEU A 113 -15.72 4.83 10.55
C LEU A 113 -15.41 3.37 10.86
N SER A 114 -16.20 2.46 10.29
CA SER A 114 -15.79 1.05 10.20
C SER A 114 -14.51 0.90 9.36
N ARG A 115 -13.82 -0.24 9.48
CA ARG A 115 -12.64 -0.54 8.64
C ARG A 115 -12.95 -0.45 7.15
N GLN A 116 -14.14 -0.90 6.74
CA GLN A 116 -14.59 -0.82 5.35
C GLN A 116 -14.72 0.63 4.89
N GLN A 117 -15.48 1.45 5.63
CA GLN A 117 -15.63 2.88 5.31
C GLN A 117 -14.29 3.62 5.34
N TRP A 118 -13.40 3.25 6.27
CA TRP A 118 -12.06 3.82 6.34
C TRP A 118 -11.25 3.47 5.09
N TRP A 119 -11.30 2.21 4.63
CA TRP A 119 -10.61 1.80 3.40
C TRP A 119 -11.20 2.43 2.15
N ASP A 120 -12.52 2.53 2.04
CA ASP A 120 -13.17 3.15 0.89
C ASP A 120 -12.80 4.64 0.77
N LYS A 121 -12.65 5.31 1.91
CA LYS A 121 -12.18 6.71 1.99
C LYS A 121 -10.68 6.86 1.69
N ASN A 122 -9.83 6.01 2.28
CA ASN A 122 -8.37 6.23 2.30
C ASN A 122 -7.58 5.35 1.33
N GLY A 123 -8.14 4.23 0.86
CA GLY A 123 -7.54 3.34 -0.14
C GLY A 123 -7.11 4.06 -1.42
N PRO A 124 -7.95 4.94 -2.00
CA PRO A 124 -7.54 5.76 -3.14
C PRO A 124 -6.32 6.65 -2.86
N GLU A 125 -6.23 7.23 -1.65
CA GLU A 125 -5.08 8.06 -1.26
C GLU A 125 -3.80 7.22 -1.04
N ILE A 126 -3.93 5.98 -0.54
CA ILE A 126 -2.81 5.04 -0.43
C ILE A 126 -2.27 4.71 -1.83
N TRP A 127 -3.16 4.38 -2.78
CA TRP A 127 -2.78 4.09 -4.17
C TRP A 127 -2.14 5.30 -4.86
N LYS A 128 -2.71 6.49 -4.67
CA LYS A 128 -2.11 7.76 -5.12
C LYS A 128 -0.71 7.96 -4.53
N GLY A 129 -0.50 7.61 -3.26
CA GLY A 129 0.81 7.61 -2.63
C GLY A 129 1.81 6.69 -3.35
N MET A 130 1.39 5.49 -3.74
CA MET A 130 2.20 4.55 -4.53
C MET A 130 2.59 5.15 -5.90
N LEU A 131 1.63 5.73 -6.63
CA LEU A 131 1.89 6.39 -7.91
C LEU A 131 2.84 7.59 -7.78
N CYS A 132 2.66 8.41 -6.72
CA CYS A 132 3.56 9.51 -6.41
C CYS A 132 4.99 9.03 -6.14
N ALA A 133 5.16 7.95 -5.38
CA ALA A 133 6.47 7.38 -5.11
C ALA A 133 7.16 6.85 -6.38
N LEU A 134 6.41 6.15 -7.23
CA LEU A 134 6.91 5.63 -8.50
C LEU A 134 7.39 6.74 -9.44
N THR A 135 6.62 7.83 -9.51
CA THR A 135 6.86 8.94 -10.44
C THR A 135 7.78 10.03 -9.87
N HIS A 136 8.20 9.93 -8.60
CA HIS A 136 8.96 10.97 -7.90
C HIS A 136 10.24 11.40 -8.62
N LYS A 137 10.95 10.44 -9.24
CA LYS A 137 12.23 10.67 -9.95
C LYS A 137 12.10 10.95 -11.45
N LEU A 138 10.88 10.99 -12.00
CA LEU A 138 10.71 11.43 -13.39
C LEU A 138 11.02 12.94 -13.46
N ASN A 139 11.56 13.42 -14.57
CA ASN A 139 11.80 14.86 -14.76
C ASN A 139 10.64 15.53 -15.51
N ASP A 140 9.95 14.76 -16.35
CA ASP A 140 8.87 15.24 -17.20
C ASP A 140 7.54 15.28 -16.45
N GLU A 141 7.02 16.48 -16.20
CA GLU A 141 5.77 16.70 -15.47
C GLU A 141 4.53 16.23 -16.25
N GLU A 142 4.55 16.27 -17.57
CA GLU A 142 3.45 15.81 -18.41
C GLU A 142 3.27 14.29 -18.29
N ASN A 143 4.37 13.54 -18.37
CA ASN A 143 4.39 12.09 -18.21
C ASN A 143 4.05 11.68 -16.77
N LYS A 144 4.49 12.43 -15.75
CA LYS A 144 4.04 12.21 -14.36
C LYS A 144 2.53 12.35 -14.25
N LYS A 145 1.97 13.42 -14.81
CA LYS A 145 0.53 13.69 -14.79
C LYS A 145 -0.23 12.60 -15.54
N LYS A 146 0.22 12.24 -16.75
CA LYS A 146 -0.32 11.16 -17.57
C LYS A 146 -0.38 9.84 -16.80
N ILE A 147 0.70 9.44 -16.12
CA ILE A 147 0.71 8.23 -15.29
C ILE A 147 -0.33 8.33 -14.18
N LYS A 148 -0.33 9.43 -13.41
CA LYS A 148 -1.25 9.60 -12.28
C LYS A 148 -2.72 9.62 -12.71
N GLU A 149 -3.02 10.14 -13.90
CA GLU A 149 -4.38 10.18 -14.46
C GLU A 149 -4.79 8.83 -15.07
N THR A 150 -3.91 8.18 -15.82
CA THR A 150 -4.18 6.89 -16.49
C THR A 150 -4.38 5.78 -15.47
N TYR A 151 -3.58 5.76 -14.41
CA TYR A 151 -3.59 4.72 -13.38
C TYR A 151 -4.25 5.20 -12.08
N LYS A 152 -5.07 6.26 -12.11
CA LYS A 152 -5.66 6.89 -10.91
C LYS A 152 -6.50 5.92 -10.07
N ASP A 153 -7.14 4.96 -10.71
CA ASP A 153 -8.10 4.07 -10.08
C ASP A 153 -7.38 2.84 -9.48
N PRO A 154 -7.49 2.60 -8.17
CA PRO A 154 -6.87 1.45 -7.54
C PRO A 154 -7.54 0.13 -7.95
N PRO A 155 -6.83 -0.99 -7.84
CA PRO A 155 -7.30 -2.31 -8.29
C PRO A 155 -8.28 -2.95 -7.27
N HIS A 156 -9.39 -2.28 -6.94
CA HIS A 156 -10.34 -2.71 -5.90
C HIS A 156 -10.84 -4.15 -6.10
N ASN A 157 -11.24 -4.51 -7.32
CA ASN A 157 -11.74 -5.85 -7.65
C ASN A 157 -10.68 -6.95 -7.51
N PHE A 158 -9.41 -6.60 -7.72
CA PHE A 158 -8.31 -7.53 -7.49
C PHE A 158 -8.01 -7.64 -5.99
N ALA A 159 -7.97 -6.50 -5.28
CA ALA A 159 -7.65 -6.43 -3.86
C ALA A 159 -8.72 -7.05 -2.95
N SER A 160 -9.97 -7.17 -3.41
CA SER A 160 -11.06 -7.82 -2.68
C SER A 160 -11.04 -9.35 -2.77
N ARG A 161 -10.30 -9.94 -3.70
CA ARG A 161 -10.18 -11.40 -3.84
C ARG A 161 -9.49 -11.98 -2.61
N PRO A 162 -9.89 -13.16 -2.09
CA PRO A 162 -9.20 -13.82 -0.99
C PRO A 162 -7.69 -13.92 -1.23
N GLN A 163 -6.86 -13.60 -0.23
CA GLN A 163 -5.40 -13.53 -0.39
C GLN A 163 -4.80 -14.83 -0.94
N PHE A 164 -5.32 -15.98 -0.49
CA PHE A 164 -4.95 -17.31 -0.96
C PHE A 164 -5.10 -17.48 -2.49
N LEU A 165 -6.09 -16.85 -3.11
CA LEU A 165 -6.32 -16.93 -4.56
C LEU A 165 -5.48 -15.91 -5.36
N ARG A 166 -4.81 -14.98 -4.68
CA ARG A 166 -3.92 -14.02 -5.33
C ARG A 166 -2.50 -14.58 -5.39
N TRP A 167 -2.00 -15.09 -4.26
CA TRP A 167 -0.62 -15.58 -4.10
C TRP A 167 -0.32 -16.87 -4.86
#